data_AF-A0A9K3JGC3-F1
#
_entry.id   AF-A0A9K3JGC3-F1
#
_cell.length_a   1.000
_cell.length_b   1.000
_cell.length_c   1.000
_cell.angle_alpha   90.00
_cell.angle_beta   90.00
_cell.angle_gamma   90.00
#
_symmetry.space_group_name_H-M   'P 1'
#
loop_
_entity.id
_entity.type
_entity.pdbx_description
1 polymer ?
#
loop_
_entity_poly.entity_id
_entity_poly.type
_entity_poly.pdbx_seq_one_letter_code
_entity_poly.pdbx_strand_id
1 'polypeptide(L)'
;MGCVGCDTCRLWGKLQVLGLGTALKILFSVDDQKQPHQPLQLQRNEVIALMNLFNRLSESIKSVADMGYSAATDALVLEHPVRGVILIQRPREPWVDHW
;
A
#
# COMPACT_ATOMS: atom_id res chain seq x y z
N MET A 1 20.41 2.01 7.01
CA MET A 1 20.05 3.37 6.52
C MET A 1 20.92 4.47 7.16
N GLY A 2 22.22 4.24 7.30
CA GLY A 2 23.16 5.24 7.82
C GLY A 2 23.70 6.19 6.75
N CYS A 3 23.61 5.79 5.49
CA CYS A 3 24.29 6.45 4.38
C CYS A 3 23.36 7.35 3.53
N VAL A 4 22.17 7.70 4.03
CA VAL A 4 21.23 8.61 3.35
C VAL A 4 21.39 10.00 3.94
N GLY A 5 21.81 10.96 3.13
CA GLY A 5 22.08 12.34 3.57
C GLY A 5 20.82 13.20 3.80
N CYS A 6 19.68 12.82 3.21
CA CYS A 6 18.40 13.48 3.48
C CYS A 6 17.76 12.93 4.75
N ASP A 7 17.55 13.78 5.75
CA ASP A 7 17.00 13.39 7.05
C ASP A 7 15.56 12.88 6.95
N THR A 8 14.73 13.52 6.13
CA THR A 8 13.35 13.10 5.90
C THR A 8 13.31 11.74 5.22
N CYS A 9 14.07 11.53 4.14
CA CYS A 9 14.14 10.23 3.46
C CYS A 9 14.69 9.14 4.38
N ARG A 10 15.68 9.47 5.22
CA ARG A 10 16.26 8.56 6.19
C ARG A 10 15.24 8.14 7.25
N LEU A 11 14.41 9.07 7.72
CA LEU A 11 13.35 8.79 8.69
C LEU A 11 12.27 7.90 8.09
N TRP A 12 11.67 8.33 6.98
CA TRP A 12 10.58 7.59 6.32
C TRP A 12 11.04 6.23 5.79
N GLY A 13 12.26 6.15 5.26
CA GLY A 13 12.86 4.89 4.86
C GLY A 13 12.94 3.91 6.03
N LYS A 14 13.45 4.36 7.18
CA LYS A 14 13.60 3.47 8.36
C LYS A 14 12.24 2.96 8.81
N LEU A 15 11.24 3.84 8.82
CA LEU A 15 9.89 3.50 9.23
C LEU A 15 9.23 2.50 8.26
N GLN A 16 9.39 2.67 6.95
CA GLN A 16 8.84 1.75 5.95
C GLN A 16 9.52 0.39 5.97
N VAL A 17 10.86 0.34 6.06
CA VAL A 17 11.58 -0.94 6.11
C VAL A 17 11.34 -1.67 7.43
N LEU A 18 11.20 -0.96 8.54
CA LEU A 18 10.75 -1.56 9.80
C LEU A 18 9.34 -2.16 9.64
N GLY A 19 8.40 -1.42 9.05
CA GLY A 19 7.04 -1.91 8.80
C GLY A 19 7.00 -3.16 7.92
N LEU A 20 7.84 -3.21 6.87
CA LEU A 20 7.96 -4.38 6.01
C LEU A 20 8.54 -5.58 6.77
N GLY A 21 9.56 -5.35 7.60
CA GLY A 21 10.13 -6.37 8.47
C GLY A 21 9.10 -6.92 9.47
N THR A 22 8.27 -6.05 10.04
CA THR A 22 7.15 -6.46 10.91
C THR A 22 6.10 -7.27 10.15
N ALA A 23 5.75 -6.88 8.92
CA ALA A 23 4.81 -7.66 8.09
C ALA A 23 5.34 -9.08 7.82
N LEU A 24 6.62 -9.20 7.48
CA LEU A 24 7.28 -10.49 7.27
C LEU A 24 7.36 -11.33 8.56
N LYS A 25 7.65 -10.68 9.69
CA LYS A 25 7.64 -11.32 11.02
C LYS A 25 6.27 -11.93 11.33
N ILE A 26 5.19 -11.18 11.09
CA ILE A 26 3.81 -11.69 11.24
C ILE A 26 3.57 -12.88 10.31
N LEU A 27 3.92 -12.75 9.02
CA LEU A 27 3.69 -13.79 8.01
C LEU A 27 4.35 -15.12 8.39
N PHE A 28 5.61 -15.09 8.82
CA PHE A 28 6.36 -16.30 9.16
C PHE A 28 6.06 -16.83 10.57
N SER A 29 5.65 -15.97 11.51
CA SER A 29 5.23 -16.43 12.84
C SER A 29 3.89 -17.18 12.84
N VAL A 30 3.06 -17.04 11.80
CA VAL A 30 1.80 -17.78 11.66
C VAL A 30 2.02 -19.21 11.15
N ASP A 31 3.06 -19.44 10.35
CA ASP A 31 3.38 -20.76 9.77
C ASP A 31 4.11 -21.69 10.77
N ASP A 32 4.75 -21.11 11.80
CA ASP A 32 5.48 -21.83 12.86
C ASP A 32 4.57 -22.41 13.97
N GLN A 33 3.38 -22.90 13.58
CA GLN A 33 2.44 -23.66 14.44
C GLN A 33 3.05 -24.93 15.08
N LYS A 34 4.32 -25.24 14.80
CA LYS A 34 5.07 -26.35 15.40
C LYS A 34 5.65 -26.01 16.78
N GLN A 35 5.65 -24.73 17.20
CA GLN A 35 6.09 -24.33 18.54
C GLN A 35 4.99 -23.57 19.31
N PRO A 36 4.17 -24.26 20.13
CA PRO A 36 3.03 -23.66 20.85
C PRO A 36 3.41 -22.64 21.95
N HIS A 37 4.68 -22.23 22.05
CA HIS A 37 5.20 -21.44 23.17
C HIS A 37 5.78 -20.07 22.82
N GLN A 38 5.76 -19.64 21.56
CA GLN A 38 6.20 -18.29 21.20
C GLN A 38 5.01 -17.42 20.76
N PRO A 39 4.33 -16.75 21.71
CA PRO A 39 3.29 -15.79 21.34
C PRO A 39 3.93 -14.69 20.48
N LEU A 40 3.27 -14.33 19.38
CA LEU A 40 3.69 -13.23 18.51
C LEU A 40 3.78 -11.94 19.34
N GLN A 41 5.02 -11.51 19.66
CA GLN A 41 5.25 -10.27 20.37
C GLN A 41 5.70 -9.17 19.41
N LEU A 42 4.86 -8.16 19.27
CA LEU A 42 5.14 -6.95 18.51
C LEU A 42 5.40 -5.80 19.46
N GLN A 43 6.52 -5.11 19.25
CA GLN A 43 6.82 -3.87 19.96
C GLN A 43 5.93 -2.74 19.46
N ARG A 44 5.68 -1.73 20.31
CA ARG A 44 4.91 -0.53 19.93
C ARG A 44 5.42 0.10 18.62
N ASN A 45 6.74 0.17 18.45
CA ASN A 45 7.36 0.75 17.26
C ASN A 45 7.10 -0.08 16.00
N GLU A 46 7.06 -1.42 16.12
CA GLU A 46 6.72 -2.33 15.01
C GLU A 46 5.28 -2.10 14.55
N VAL A 47 4.34 -1.97 15.49
CA VAL A 47 2.93 -1.69 15.18
C VAL A 47 2.76 -0.33 14.49
N ILE A 48 3.40 0.72 15.03
CA ILE A 48 3.35 2.06 14.44
C ILE A 48 3.94 2.05 13.02
N ALA A 49 5.09 1.40 12.85
CA ALA A 49 5.76 1.29 11.56
C ALA A 49 4.90 0.56 10.52
N LEU A 50 4.26 -0.55 10.92
CA LEU A 50 3.38 -1.34 10.06
C LEU A 50 2.15 -0.53 9.60
N MET A 51 1.46 0.14 10.52
CA MET A 51 0.28 0.95 10.18
C MET A 51 0.64 2.14 9.30
N ASN A 52 1.76 2.81 9.59
CA ASN A 52 2.21 3.93 8.80
C ASN A 52 2.65 3.49 7.38
N LEU A 53 3.29 2.33 7.26
CA LEU A 53 3.59 1.72 5.96
C LEU A 53 2.30 1.44 5.18
N PHE A 54 1.30 0.83 5.81
CA PHE A 54 0.03 0.52 5.16
C PHE A 54 -0.68 1.79 4.64
N ASN A 55 -0.72 2.86 5.45
CA ASN A 55 -1.28 4.14 5.02
C ASN A 55 -0.54 4.72 3.80
N ARG A 56 0.80 4.70 3.82
CA ARG A 56 1.63 5.17 2.70
C ARG A 56 1.40 4.37 1.42
N LEU A 57 1.25 3.05 1.54
CA LEU A 57 0.94 2.18 0.39
C LEU A 57 -0.47 2.45 -0.15
N SER A 58 -1.45 2.66 0.72
CA SER A 58 -2.82 3.03 0.34
C SER A 58 -2.85 4.35 -0.43
N GLU A 59 -2.16 5.38 0.08
CA GLU A 59 -1.98 6.66 -0.61
C GLU A 59 -1.30 6.47 -1.98
N SER A 60 -0.26 5.63 -2.05
CA SER A 60 0.44 5.34 -3.30
C SER A 60 -0.47 4.67 -4.34
N ILE A 61 -1.30 3.71 -3.92
CA ILE A 61 -2.24 3.03 -4.84
C ILE A 61 -3.29 4.02 -5.33
N LYS A 62 -3.83 4.85 -4.45
CA LYS A 62 -4.77 5.92 -4.82
C LYS A 62 -4.13 6.89 -5.82
N SER A 63 -2.89 7.31 -5.55
CA SER A 63 -2.15 8.21 -6.44
C SER A 63 -1.95 7.61 -7.83
N VAL A 64 -1.63 6.31 -7.93
CA VAL A 64 -1.48 5.63 -9.22
C VAL A 64 -2.82 5.54 -9.95
N ALA A 65 -3.92 5.29 -9.24
CA ALA A 65 -5.25 5.27 -9.83
C ALA A 65 -5.66 6.65 -10.38
N ASP A 66 -5.40 7.72 -9.63
CA ASP A 66 -5.68 9.09 -10.04
C ASP A 66 -4.80 9.50 -11.23
N MET A 67 -3.50 9.15 -11.22
CA MET A 67 -2.59 9.38 -12.35
C MET A 67 -3.03 8.62 -13.60
N GLY A 68 -3.50 7.37 -13.46
CA GLY A 68 -4.01 6.58 -14.57
C GLY A 68 -5.28 7.18 -15.19
N TYR A 69 -6.16 7.74 -14.36
CA TYR A 69 -7.30 8.51 -14.85
C TYR A 69 -6.86 9.77 -15.58
N SER A 70 -5.93 10.55 -15.03
CA SER A 70 -5.40 11.76 -15.67
C SER A 70 -4.69 11.46 -17.00
N ALA A 71 -3.91 10.37 -17.07
CA ALA A 71 -3.27 9.94 -18.30
C ALA A 71 -4.31 9.46 -19.35
N ALA A 72 -5.37 8.78 -18.91
CA ALA A 72 -6.48 8.41 -19.78
C ALA A 72 -7.27 9.65 -20.26
N THR A 73 -7.48 10.65 -19.42
CA THR A 73 -8.13 11.90 -19.83
C THR A 73 -7.26 12.69 -20.80
N ASP A 74 -5.94 12.74 -20.61
CA ASP A 74 -5.04 13.41 -21.55
C ASP A 74 -4.99 12.69 -22.91
N ALA A 75 -5.01 11.35 -22.91
CA ALA A 75 -5.14 10.56 -24.14
C ALA A 75 -6.49 10.79 -24.85
N LEU A 76 -7.57 10.99 -24.09
CA LEU A 76 -8.90 11.33 -24.63
C LEU A 76 -9.01 12.79 -25.12
N VAL A 77 -8.21 13.72 -24.58
CA VAL A 77 -8.20 15.14 -24.99
C VAL A 77 -7.39 15.36 -26.27
N LEU A 78 -6.40 14.50 -26.55
CA LEU A 78 -5.61 14.55 -27.80
C LEU A 78 -6.36 14.02 -29.04
N GLU A 79 -7.47 13.30 -28.86
CA GLU A 79 -8.43 12.96 -29.92
C GLU A 79 -9.62 13.95 -29.84
N HIS A 80 -9.65 14.96 -30.71
CA HIS A 80 -10.65 16.05 -30.74
C HIS A 80 -12.16 15.66 -30.52
N PRO A 81 -13.03 16.64 -30.18
CA PRO A 81 -14.27 16.46 -29.43
C PRO A 81 -15.40 15.90 -30.29
N VAL A 82 -15.60 14.59 -30.32
CA VAL A 82 -16.76 14.01 -31.01
C VAL A 82 -17.43 12.97 -30.14
N ARG A 83 -18.64 13.35 -29.70
CA ARG A 83 -19.79 12.50 -29.35
C ARG A 83 -19.50 11.21 -28.59
N GLY A 84 -19.87 11.25 -27.31
CA GLY A 84 -20.61 10.18 -26.66
C GLY A 84 -20.00 8.79 -26.80
N VAL A 85 -19.07 8.45 -25.91
CA VAL A 85 -18.69 7.06 -25.69
C VAL A 85 -18.97 6.71 -24.24
N ILE A 86 -19.87 5.74 -24.12
CA ILE A 86 -20.33 5.00 -22.95
C ILE A 86 -19.18 4.71 -21.98
N LEU A 87 -19.30 5.20 -20.74
CA LEU A 87 -18.43 4.78 -19.64
C LEU A 87 -18.66 3.29 -19.38
N ILE A 88 -17.72 2.48 -19.84
CA ILE A 88 -17.58 1.08 -19.45
C ILE A 88 -17.47 1.03 -17.92
N GLN A 89 -18.37 0.23 -17.35
CA GLN A 89 -18.51 -0.05 -15.93
C GLN A 89 -17.19 -0.44 -15.25
N ARG A 90 -16.99 0.05 -14.03
CA ARG A 90 -16.44 -0.79 -12.95
C ARG A 90 -17.56 -1.76 -12.55
N PRO A 91 -17.45 -3.09 -12.72
CA PRO A 91 -18.17 -4.00 -11.86
C PRO A 91 -17.63 -3.75 -10.46
N ARG A 92 -18.50 -3.23 -9.59
CA ARG A 92 -18.33 -3.33 -8.14
C ARG A 92 -18.38 -4.82 -7.82
N GLU A 93 -17.23 -5.42 -7.49
CA GLU A 93 -17.13 -6.80 -7.03
C GLU A 93 -17.98 -6.96 -5.75
N PRO A 94 -18.96 -7.88 -5.70
CA PRO A 94 -19.87 -8.07 -4.56
C PRO A 94 -19.28 -8.90 -3.39
N TRP A 95 -17.95 -9.03 -3.31
CA TRP A 95 -17.28 -9.91 -2.34
C TRP A 95 -16.72 -9.19 -1.10
N VAL A 96 -17.09 -7.92 -0.88
CA VAL A 96 -16.63 -7.10 0.27
C VAL A 96 -17.75 -6.88 1.30
N ASP A 97 -18.66 -7.84 1.44
CA ASP A 97 -19.76 -7.76 2.43
C ASP A 97 -19.64 -8.84 3.52
N HIS A 98 -18.51 -9.54 3.61
CA HIS A 98 -18.34 -10.60 4.61
C HIS A 98 -16.92 -10.72 5.18
N TRP A 99 -16.30 -9.58 5.50
CA TRP A 99 -15.19 -9.45 6.47
C TRP A 99 -15.24 -8.09 7.15
#